data_AF-A0A265E3C0-F1
#
_entry.id   AF-A0A265E3C0-F1
#
_cell.length_a   1.000
_cell.length_b   1.000
_cell.length_c   1.000
_cell.angle_alpha   90.00
_cell.angle_beta   90.00
_cell.angle_gamma   90.00
#
_symmetry.space_group_name_H-M   'P 1'
#
loop_
_entity.id
_entity.type
_entity.pdbx_description
1 polymer ?
#
loop_
_entity_poly.entity_id
_entity_poly.type
_entity_poly.pdbx_seq_one_letter_code
_entity_poly.pdbx_strand_id
1 'polypeptide(L)' 'MKQRRIKDNALKAQLRTPMFKMQQQTPKKGKGSYSRKGRDSQRGYRQAA' A
#
# COMPACT_ATOMS: atom_id res chain seq x y z
N MET A 1 -11.39 6.58 17.93
CA MET A 1 -11.50 5.17 18.40
C MET A 1 -10.92 5.09 19.80
N LYS A 2 -11.67 4.62 20.79
CA LYS A 2 -11.21 4.53 22.18
C LYS A 2 -10.12 3.45 22.28
N GLN A 3 -8.86 3.85 22.45
CA GLN A 3 -7.76 2.91 22.68
C GLN A 3 -7.97 2.25 24.04
N ARG A 4 -8.35 0.97 24.04
CA ARG A 4 -8.47 0.19 25.26
C ARG A 4 -7.06 -0.04 25.80
N ARG A 5 -6.89 0.16 27.11
CA ARG A 5 -5.63 -0.15 27.79
C ARG A 5 -5.35 -1.64 27.64
N ILE A 6 -4.14 -1.97 27.20
CA ILE A 6 -3.67 -3.35 27.07
C ILE A 6 -3.39 -3.87 28.48
N LYS A 7 -3.97 -5.03 28.84
CA LYS A 7 -3.86 -5.60 30.19
C LYS A 7 -2.75 -6.64 30.31
N ASP A 8 -2.57 -7.48 29.30
CA ASP A 8 -1.68 -8.64 29.40
C ASP A 8 -0.39 -8.44 28.57
N ASN A 9 -0.48 -8.59 27.23
CA ASN A 9 0.70 -8.57 26.35
C ASN A 9 0.63 -7.42 25.34
N ALA A 10 1.57 -6.48 25.47
CA ALA A 10 1.69 -5.32 24.60
C ALA A 10 2.03 -5.67 23.15
N LEU A 11 2.96 -6.61 22.93
CA LEU A 11 3.41 -7.00 21.59
C LEU A 11 2.32 -7.69 20.77
N LYS A 12 1.59 -8.63 21.38
CA LYS A 12 0.45 -9.30 20.73
C LYS A 12 -0.65 -8.30 20.37
N ALA A 13 -0.92 -7.33 21.25
CA ALA A 13 -1.89 -6.29 20.97
C ALA A 13 -1.43 -5.38 19.82
N GLN A 14 -0.16 -4.98 19.80
CA GLN A 14 0.41 -4.18 18.72
C GLN A 14 0.34 -4.91 17.37
N LEU A 15 0.72 -6.19 17.31
CA LEU A 15 0.65 -7.01 16.08
C LEU A 15 -0.75 -7.04 15.46
N ARG A 16 -1.80 -6.93 16.28
CA ARG A 16 -3.19 -6.96 15.80
C ARG A 16 -3.71 -5.61 15.28
N THR A 17 -2.94 -4.54 15.43
CA THR A 17 -3.30 -3.22 14.90
C THR A 17 -3.09 -3.15 13.38
N PRO A 18 -3.70 -2.18 12.68
CA PRO A 18 -3.49 -1.97 11.24
C PRO A 18 -2.04 -1.70 10.84
N MET A 19 -1.17 -1.34 11.80
CA MET A 19 0.25 -1.06 11.57
C MET A 19 0.98 -2.29 11.03
N PHE A 20 0.67 -3.48 11.54
CA PHE A 20 1.31 -4.74 11.16
C PHE A 20 0.39 -5.62 10.31
N LYS A 21 -0.51 -5.01 9.54
CA LYS A 21 -1.33 -5.77 8.58
C LYS A 21 -0.47 -6.32 7.45
N MET A 22 -0.85 -7.48 6.94
CA MET A 22 -0.25 -8.04 5.73
C MET A 22 -0.41 -7.06 4.57
N GLN A 23 0.71 -6.68 3.95
CA GLN A 23 0.74 -5.84 2.77
C GLN A 23 0.90 -6.70 1.52
N GLN A 24 0.06 -6.46 0.51
CA GLN A 24 0.15 -7.13 -0.78
C GLN A 24 0.79 -6.17 -1.80
N GLN A 25 1.87 -6.61 -2.44
CA GLN A 25 2.48 -5.84 -3.53
C GLN A 25 1.72 -6.11 -4.83
N THR A 26 1.46 -5.05 -5.60
CA THR A 26 0.88 -5.19 -6.93
C THR A 26 1.93 -5.77 -7.89
N PRO A 27 1.66 -6.92 -8.54
CA PRO A 27 2.62 -7.54 -9.44
C PRO A 27 2.83 -6.68 -10.69
N LYS A 28 4.03 -6.72 -11.27
CA LYS A 28 4.36 -5.95 -12.49
C LYS A 28 3.78 -6.57 -13.78
N LYS A 29 3.44 -7.86 -13.77
CA LYS A 29 2.88 -8.62 -14.90
C LYS A 29 1.88 -9.67 -14.38
N GLY A 30 0.95 -10.11 -15.23
CA GLY A 30 -0.07 -11.11 -14.89
C GLY A 30 -1.36 -10.53 -14.29
N LYS A 31 -2.08 -11.33 -13.49
CA LYS A 31 -3.36 -10.93 -12.87
C LYS A 31 -3.18 -9.75 -11.93
N GLY A 32 -4.00 -8.71 -12.09
CA GLY A 32 -3.95 -7.53 -11.22
C GLY A 32 -2.77 -6.58 -11.49
N SER A 33 -2.05 -6.75 -12.60
CA SER A 33 -0.91 -5.89 -12.97
C SER A 33 -1.26 -4.69 -13.86
N TYR A 34 -2.48 -4.64 -14.42
CA TYR A 34 -2.90 -3.55 -15.28
C TYR A 34 -3.05 -2.24 -14.47
N SER A 35 -2.41 -1.17 -14.95
CA SER A 35 -2.59 0.19 -14.44
C SER A 35 -3.11 1.09 -15.54
N ARG A 36 -4.14 1.89 -15.24
CA ARG A 36 -4.72 2.85 -16.19
C ARG A 36 -3.71 3.94 -16.60
N LYS A 37 -2.82 4.32 -15.69
CA LYS A 37 -1.75 5.31 -15.93
C LYS A 37 -0.42 4.71 -15.52
N GLY A 38 0.53 4.69 -16.44
CA GLY A 38 1.91 4.34 -16.13
C GLY A 38 2.56 5.39 -15.23
N ARG A 39 3.67 5.01 -14.58
CA ARG A 39 4.44 5.91 -13.69
C ARG A 39 4.90 7.19 -14.40
N ASP A 40 5.19 7.10 -15.71
CA ASP A 40 5.73 8.21 -16.52
C ASP A 40 4.69 8.91 -17.40
N SER A 41 3.39 8.78 -17.11
CA SER A 41 2.30 9.41 -17.89
C SER A 41 2.28 10.95 -17.87
N GLN A 42 3.32 11.58 -17.30
CA GLN A 42 3.58 13.02 -17.21
C GLN A 42 4.81 13.47 -18.02
N ARG A 43 5.34 12.66 -18.95
CA ARG A 43 6.23 13.20 -20.00
C ARG A 43 5.36 13.95 -21.01
N GLY A 44 5.05 15.19 -20.68
CA GLY A 44 4.30 16.12 -21.51
C GLY A 44 4.81 16.13 -22.95
N TYR A 45 3.87 16.32 -23.88
CA TYR A 45 4.07 16.48 -25.30
C TYR A 45 5.30 17.36 -25.62
N ARG A 46 6.47 16.75 -25.83
CA ARG A 46 7.55 17.42 -26.55
C ARG A 46 7.19 17.29 -28.01
N GLN A 47 6.47 18.30 -28.51
CA GLN A 47 6.24 18.45 -29.94
C GLN A 47 7.60 18.48 -30.63
N ALA A 48 7.82 17.56 -31.56
CA ALA A 48 8.90 17.68 -32.52
C ALA A 48 8.49 18.79 -33.51
N ALA A 49 9.31 19.83 -33.59
CA ALA A 49 9.24 20.85 -34.62
C ALA A 49 9.61 20.27 -35.99
#